data_AF-A0A5N8VGL7-F1
#
_entry.id   AF-A0A5N8VGL7-F1
#
_cell.length_a   1.000
_cell.length_b   1.000
_cell.length_c   1.000
_cell.angle_alpha   90.00
_cell.angle_beta   90.00
_cell.angle_gamma   90.00
#
_symmetry.space_group_name_H-M   'P 1'
#
loop_
_entity.id
_entity.type
_entity.pdbx_description
1 polymer ?
#
loop_
_entity_poly.entity_id
_entity_poly.type
_entity_poly.pdbx_seq_one_letter_code
_entity_poly.pdbx_strand_id
1 'polypeptide(L)'
;MPAAALELPWPFTGREDELDLVRRSLTAGRPGIVVTGPAGCGKTRLATEAVRGTGCVHVAGTPETRDLPLAAFAPLLPDTVSLHRAVQLLSGTKLLMVDDAHLLDDVSAALVHHLAVHGRTRLLVLATDGAPAPGAVSRLWTGELLPRLALTPLPPEESARLLVAGAGGPLEPLTVDRLHRLSRGDLRLLRELLGALHAQGALTPSPDTGERAWRGPVPVSAAVRERTARLLRRTCPDERETLDRLAFAEPLPLPADAFDLRILERLESDGLIETDDLPGGADAARPAGPAHAVRLAHPLHGPVLRAAAGRLRAGRLARTPRDREHALDSETAALEHRIAQADVRDLPTPVGEWLVAEGAALPPGHAAVRARFCRLRGRLREAGAWAREGLRGAPDDTACRRELALAAAQTGDVTTASAAADDQAAQAWLAAARGDLTAALKALRGMSGDRDPYARYEAVRFGAPAEAAGRLPADGVLAAHARALAHGDPAALDRAARDLEQRGFLLFAAEAHAQAARAHRAPGAARTSRTRAAALARRCQGARTPALSGLALGELTARQRQIVTLAAAGLSNREIAEQLTLSIRTVGNHLYGAYARLGAGDRDALPWLVTDGRQPRPRSA
;
A
#
# COMPACT_ATOMS: atom_id res chain seq x y z
N MET A 1 37.24 11.23 8.47
CA MET A 1 36.04 11.83 7.86
C MET A 1 35.55 10.85 6.80
N PRO A 2 34.52 10.01 7.05
CA PRO A 2 33.97 9.19 5.98
C PRO A 2 33.37 10.13 4.93
N ALA A 3 33.65 9.87 3.66
CA ALA A 3 33.16 10.67 2.54
C ALA A 3 31.63 10.81 2.67
N ALA A 4 31.14 12.05 2.64
CA ALA A 4 29.71 12.32 2.55
C ALA A 4 29.19 11.63 1.28
N ALA A 5 28.52 10.49 1.46
CA ALA A 5 27.85 9.82 0.37
C ALA A 5 26.85 10.82 -0.22
N LEU A 6 26.99 11.12 -1.51
CA LEU A 6 26.02 11.92 -2.24
C LEU A 6 24.66 11.25 -2.08
N GLU A 7 23.78 11.80 -1.24
CA GLU A 7 22.41 11.34 -1.11
C GLU A 7 21.72 11.58 -2.45
N LEU A 8 21.49 10.49 -3.20
CA LEU A 8 20.70 10.55 -4.41
C LEU A 8 19.31 11.10 -4.06
N PRO A 9 18.77 12.04 -4.84
CA PRO A 9 17.46 12.60 -4.55
C PRO A 9 16.41 11.50 -4.55
N TRP A 10 15.56 11.49 -3.53
CA TRP A 10 14.48 10.52 -3.39
C TRP A 10 13.67 10.40 -4.68
N PRO A 11 13.33 9.17 -5.12
CA PRO A 11 12.61 8.97 -6.37
C PRO A 11 11.21 9.58 -6.31
N PHE A 12 10.72 10.02 -7.47
CA PHE A 12 9.33 10.44 -7.65
C PHE A 12 8.55 9.26 -8.26
N THR A 13 7.59 8.70 -7.52
CA THR A 13 6.86 7.49 -7.91
C THR A 13 5.45 7.50 -7.32
N GLY A 14 4.45 7.02 -8.06
CA GLY A 14 3.07 6.87 -7.60
C GLY A 14 2.23 8.14 -7.67
N ARG A 15 2.63 9.12 -8.48
CA ARG A 15 1.89 10.38 -8.67
C ARG A 15 1.87 10.79 -10.14
N GLU A 16 2.00 9.82 -11.03
CA GLU A 16 2.14 10.05 -12.46
C GLU A 16 0.86 10.68 -13.03
N ASP A 17 -0.32 10.20 -12.62
CA ASP A 17 -1.61 10.72 -13.07
C ASP A 17 -1.86 12.15 -12.57
N GLU A 18 -1.57 12.43 -11.31
CA GLU A 18 -1.68 13.78 -10.73
C GLU A 18 -0.67 14.74 -11.35
N LEU A 19 0.56 14.29 -11.61
CA LEU A 19 1.60 15.08 -12.27
C LEU A 19 1.15 15.49 -13.67
N ASP A 20 0.60 14.55 -14.44
CA ASP A 20 0.07 14.83 -15.76
C ASP A 20 -1.13 15.78 -15.72
N LEU A 21 -2.01 15.65 -14.71
CA LEU A 21 -3.13 16.56 -14.52
C LEU A 21 -2.69 17.99 -14.21
N VAL A 22 -1.69 18.15 -13.31
CA VAL A 22 -1.11 19.46 -13.00
C VAL A 22 -0.48 20.03 -14.26
N ARG A 23 0.39 19.28 -14.96
CA ARG A 23 1.03 19.75 -16.21
C ARG A 23 0.01 20.19 -17.27
N ARG A 24 -1.07 19.42 -17.47
CA ARG A 24 -2.17 19.80 -18.37
C ARG A 24 -2.88 21.08 -17.94
N SER A 25 -2.92 21.39 -16.64
CA SER A 25 -3.56 22.60 -16.12
C SER A 25 -2.66 23.84 -16.20
N LEU A 26 -1.35 23.64 -16.38
CA LEU A 26 -0.37 24.71 -16.55
C LEU A 26 -0.07 25.06 -18.02
N THR A 27 -0.74 24.42 -18.98
CA THR A 27 -0.60 24.76 -20.41
C THR A 27 -1.12 26.17 -20.72
N ALA A 28 -0.69 26.75 -21.84
CA ALA A 28 -1.18 28.05 -22.27
C ALA A 28 -2.71 28.06 -22.43
N GLY A 29 -3.35 29.18 -22.07
CA GLY A 29 -4.81 29.35 -22.15
C GLY A 29 -5.61 28.81 -20.95
N ARG A 30 -4.96 28.28 -19.91
CA ARG A 30 -5.61 27.87 -18.66
C ARG A 30 -5.25 28.81 -17.51
N PRO A 31 -6.14 29.01 -16.51
CA PRO A 31 -5.88 29.93 -15.41
C PRO A 31 -4.90 29.36 -14.36
N GLY A 32 -4.72 28.03 -14.33
CA GLY A 32 -3.87 27.34 -13.36
C GLY A 32 -4.62 26.26 -12.60
N ILE A 33 -4.14 25.90 -11.39
CA ILE A 33 -4.73 24.88 -10.53
C ILE A 33 -4.39 25.13 -9.05
N VAL A 34 -5.32 24.79 -8.16
CA VAL A 34 -5.07 24.70 -6.72
C VAL A 34 -4.85 23.23 -6.35
N VAL A 35 -3.75 22.93 -5.68
CA VAL A 35 -3.48 21.59 -5.14
C VAL A 35 -3.61 21.65 -3.61
N THR A 36 -4.58 20.94 -3.07
CA THR A 36 -4.76 20.80 -1.62
C THR A 36 -4.41 19.39 -1.18
N GLY A 37 -4.22 19.17 0.12
CA GLY A 37 -3.93 17.85 0.66
C GLY A 37 -3.42 17.93 2.10
N PRO A 38 -3.39 16.80 2.83
CA PRO A 38 -2.82 16.73 4.17
C PRO A 38 -1.36 17.22 4.24
N ALA A 39 -0.91 17.58 5.43
CA ALA A 39 0.50 17.90 5.65
C ALA A 39 1.40 16.70 5.28
N GLY A 40 2.52 16.96 4.61
CA GLY A 40 3.49 15.91 4.26
C GLY A 40 3.09 14.93 3.14
N CYS A 41 1.94 15.11 2.47
CA CYS A 41 1.50 14.22 1.39
C CYS A 41 2.25 14.38 0.05
N GLY A 42 3.22 15.32 -0.01
CA GLY A 42 4.07 15.54 -1.19
C GLY A 42 3.66 16.68 -2.13
N LYS A 43 2.79 17.61 -1.72
CA LYS A 43 2.32 18.76 -2.54
C LYS A 43 3.47 19.52 -3.21
N THR A 44 4.41 20.05 -2.44
CA THR A 44 5.57 20.80 -2.94
C THR A 44 6.43 19.97 -3.89
N ARG A 45 6.57 18.66 -3.63
CA ARG A 45 7.35 17.77 -4.50
C ARG A 45 6.65 17.54 -5.84
N LEU A 46 5.34 17.31 -5.85
CA LEU A 46 4.52 17.21 -7.06
C LEU A 46 4.62 18.50 -7.88
N ALA A 47 4.46 19.65 -7.24
CA ALA A 47 4.53 20.94 -7.88
C ALA A 47 5.91 21.22 -8.49
N THR A 48 6.98 20.98 -7.73
CA THR A 48 8.36 21.11 -8.21
C THR A 48 8.62 20.22 -9.44
N GLU A 49 8.09 19.00 -9.47
CA GLU A 49 8.23 18.09 -10.61
C GLU A 49 7.39 18.53 -11.82
N ALA A 50 6.23 19.15 -11.58
CA ALA A 50 5.35 19.68 -12.63
C ALA A 50 5.95 20.91 -13.33
N VAL A 51 6.62 21.78 -12.57
CA VAL A 51 7.22 23.03 -13.09
C VAL A 51 8.69 22.89 -13.48
N ARG A 52 9.30 21.70 -13.31
CA ARG A 52 10.69 21.44 -13.69
C ARG A 52 10.91 21.78 -15.18
N GLY A 53 11.93 22.59 -15.46
CA GLY A 53 12.24 23.04 -16.83
C GLY A 53 11.34 24.18 -17.34
N THR A 54 10.49 24.76 -16.49
CA THR A 54 9.70 25.96 -16.79
C THR A 54 10.29 27.19 -16.10
N GLY A 55 10.11 28.39 -16.68
CA GLY A 55 10.47 29.66 -16.03
C GLY A 55 9.49 30.08 -14.94
N CYS A 56 9.16 29.16 -14.02
CA CYS A 56 8.22 29.39 -12.93
C CYS A 56 8.84 30.28 -11.85
N VAL A 57 8.09 31.29 -11.40
CA VAL A 57 8.44 32.06 -10.20
C VAL A 57 7.86 31.35 -8.98
N HIS A 58 8.63 31.23 -7.90
CA HIS A 58 8.23 30.52 -6.68
C HIS A 58 8.13 31.49 -5.50
N VAL A 59 7.03 31.40 -4.77
CA VAL A 59 6.73 32.17 -3.55
C VAL A 59 6.21 31.18 -2.51
N ALA A 60 6.57 31.33 -1.24
CA ALA A 60 6.10 30.47 -0.16
C ALA A 60 5.63 31.29 1.05
N GLY A 61 4.50 30.90 1.64
CA GLY A 61 4.09 31.42 2.95
C GLY A 61 4.86 30.74 4.07
N THR A 62 5.23 31.49 5.11
CA THR A 62 5.87 30.93 6.31
C THR A 62 5.12 31.33 7.58
N PRO A 63 5.06 30.47 8.61
CA PRO A 63 4.36 30.79 9.85
C PRO A 63 4.89 32.07 10.51
N GLU A 64 6.21 32.30 10.46
CA GLU A 64 6.89 33.40 11.13
C GLU A 64 6.62 34.77 10.46
N THR A 65 6.20 34.78 9.20
CA THR A 65 5.98 36.01 8.41
C THR A 65 4.52 36.26 8.08
N ARG A 66 3.59 35.48 8.64
CA ARG A 66 2.15 35.56 8.36
C ARG A 66 1.54 36.94 8.65
N ASP A 67 2.14 37.69 9.59
CA ASP A 67 1.67 39.02 10.00
C ASP A 67 2.41 40.16 9.27
N LEU A 68 3.38 39.86 8.40
CA LEU A 68 4.17 40.84 7.68
C LEU A 68 3.60 41.04 6.26
N PRO A 69 3.08 42.23 5.91
CA PRO A 69 2.49 42.48 4.60
C PRO A 69 3.45 42.21 3.45
N LEU A 70 3.01 41.45 2.45
CA LEU A 70 3.79 41.14 1.23
C LEU A 70 5.13 40.42 1.48
N ALA A 71 5.37 39.87 2.67
CA ALA A 71 6.65 39.24 3.00
C ALA A 71 7.02 38.09 2.05
N ALA A 72 6.04 37.28 1.65
CA ALA A 72 6.25 36.18 0.70
C ALA A 72 6.69 36.69 -0.70
N PHE A 73 6.28 37.90 -1.07
CA PHE A 73 6.58 38.52 -2.38
C PHE A 73 7.75 39.50 -2.33
N ALA A 74 8.39 39.72 -1.18
CA ALA A 74 9.51 40.64 -1.02
C ALA A 74 10.65 40.42 -2.04
N PRO A 75 11.02 39.20 -2.45
CA PRO A 75 12.06 39.00 -3.47
C PRO A 75 11.67 39.46 -4.89
N LEU A 76 10.38 39.73 -5.13
CA LEU A 76 9.82 40.03 -6.45
C LEU A 76 9.30 41.46 -6.58
N LEU A 77 9.18 42.17 -5.45
CA LEU A 77 8.56 43.47 -5.34
C LEU A 77 9.53 44.47 -4.69
N PRO A 78 9.50 45.74 -5.09
CA PRO A 78 10.28 46.79 -4.41
C PRO A 78 9.74 47.06 -2.99
N ASP A 79 10.61 47.61 -2.11
CA ASP A 79 10.39 47.77 -0.66
C ASP A 79 9.06 48.43 -0.27
N THR A 80 8.54 49.34 -1.10
CA THR A 80 7.23 49.94 -0.89
C THR A 80 6.42 49.87 -2.18
N VAL A 81 5.36 49.07 -2.17
CA VAL A 81 4.49 48.88 -3.34
C VAL A 81 3.03 48.78 -2.92
N SER A 82 2.14 49.46 -3.66
CA SER A 82 0.71 49.27 -3.50
C SER A 82 0.27 47.95 -4.12
N LEU A 83 -0.83 47.36 -3.64
CA LEU A 83 -1.40 46.13 -4.20
C LEU A 83 -1.64 46.24 -5.72
N HIS A 84 -2.18 47.38 -6.18
CA HIS A 84 -2.41 47.62 -7.60
C HIS A 84 -1.11 47.60 -8.42
N ARG A 85 -0.04 48.22 -7.91
CA ARG A 85 1.26 48.20 -8.57
C ARG A 85 1.90 46.82 -8.55
N ALA A 86 1.72 46.05 -7.47
CA ALA A 86 2.18 44.66 -7.39
C ALA A 86 1.49 43.76 -8.44
N VAL A 87 0.17 43.90 -8.64
CA VAL A 87 -0.56 43.19 -9.71
C VAL A 87 0.01 43.54 -11.08
N GLN A 88 0.29 44.81 -11.36
CA GLN A 88 0.88 45.23 -12.65
C GLN A 88 2.27 44.62 -12.88
N LEU A 89 3.14 44.63 -11.87
CA LEU A 89 4.49 44.08 -11.96
C LEU A 89 4.46 42.56 -12.18
N LEU A 90 3.58 41.84 -11.49
CA LEU A 90 3.47 40.39 -11.58
C LEU A 90 2.64 39.91 -12.79
N SER A 91 1.89 40.78 -13.46
CA SER A 91 1.11 40.43 -14.67
C SER A 91 1.99 39.96 -15.83
N GLY A 92 3.28 40.32 -15.85
CA GLY A 92 4.26 39.81 -16.82
C GLY A 92 4.74 38.39 -16.53
N THR A 93 4.50 37.89 -15.32
CA THR A 93 4.89 36.55 -14.90
C THR A 93 4.00 35.52 -15.58
N LYS A 94 4.63 34.63 -16.36
CA LYS A 94 3.92 33.60 -17.13
C LYS A 94 3.37 32.48 -16.25
N LEU A 95 4.03 32.14 -15.15
CA LEU A 95 3.66 31.07 -14.22
C LEU A 95 4.19 31.41 -12.82
N LEU A 96 3.31 31.43 -11.83
CA LEU A 96 3.60 31.67 -10.43
C LEU A 96 3.16 30.46 -9.60
N MET A 97 4.11 29.87 -8.87
CA MET A 97 3.87 28.84 -7.87
C MET A 97 3.85 29.49 -6.49
N VAL A 98 2.77 29.26 -5.76
CA VAL A 98 2.56 29.74 -4.38
C VAL A 98 2.49 28.52 -3.47
N ASP A 99 3.55 28.27 -2.72
CA ASP A 99 3.61 27.20 -1.72
C ASP A 99 3.04 27.67 -0.37
N ASP A 100 2.44 26.74 0.36
CA ASP A 100 1.81 26.96 1.66
C ASP A 100 0.93 28.22 1.74
N ALA A 101 0.04 28.41 0.76
CA ALA A 101 -0.80 29.60 0.60
C ALA A 101 -1.69 29.94 1.82
N HIS A 102 -1.99 28.95 2.66
CA HIS A 102 -2.71 29.10 3.92
C HIS A 102 -1.93 29.89 4.99
N LEU A 103 -0.63 30.09 4.80
CA LEU A 103 0.27 30.86 5.67
C LEU A 103 0.59 32.25 5.11
N LEU A 104 -0.02 32.67 4.00
CA LEU A 104 0.15 34.02 3.48
C LEU A 104 -0.52 35.05 4.39
N ASP A 105 0.06 36.25 4.42
CA ASP A 105 -0.60 37.45 4.94
C ASP A 105 -1.79 37.85 4.05
N ASP A 106 -2.72 38.64 4.61
CA ASP A 106 -3.95 39.04 3.92
C ASP A 106 -3.70 39.83 2.63
N VAL A 107 -2.63 40.64 2.56
CA VAL A 107 -2.30 41.45 1.39
C VAL A 107 -1.72 40.57 0.27
N SER A 108 -0.81 39.66 0.61
CA SER A 108 -0.31 38.63 -0.33
C SER A 108 -1.44 37.73 -0.83
N ALA A 109 -2.36 37.33 0.03
CA ALA A 109 -3.53 36.53 -0.34
C ALA A 109 -4.45 37.28 -1.33
N ALA A 110 -4.69 38.56 -1.08
CA ALA A 110 -5.46 39.42 -2.00
C ALA A 110 -4.76 39.58 -3.36
N LEU A 111 -3.42 39.71 -3.37
CA LEU A 111 -2.62 39.78 -4.60
C LEU A 111 -2.78 38.53 -5.46
N VAL A 112 -2.64 37.34 -4.86
CA VAL A 112 -2.84 36.07 -5.57
C VAL A 112 -4.26 35.96 -6.12
N HIS A 113 -5.27 36.36 -5.34
CA HIS A 113 -6.66 36.39 -5.77
C HIS A 113 -6.87 37.32 -6.98
N HIS A 114 -6.32 38.54 -6.95
CA HIS A 114 -6.42 39.45 -8.09
C HIS A 114 -5.71 38.90 -9.34
N LEU A 115 -4.54 38.28 -9.20
CA LEU A 115 -3.86 37.63 -10.32
C LEU A 115 -4.71 36.52 -10.94
N ALA A 116 -5.43 35.74 -10.13
CA ALA A 116 -6.35 34.70 -10.60
C ALA A 116 -7.50 35.29 -11.42
N VAL A 117 -8.13 36.37 -10.92
CA VAL A 117 -9.26 37.04 -11.58
C VAL A 117 -8.86 37.65 -12.93
N HIS A 118 -7.66 38.21 -13.05
CA HIS A 118 -7.20 38.82 -14.31
C HIS A 118 -6.77 37.78 -15.35
N GLY A 119 -6.44 36.55 -14.95
CA GLY A 119 -6.16 35.42 -15.85
C GLY A 119 -4.91 35.54 -16.73
N ARG A 120 -4.07 36.57 -16.54
CA ARG A 120 -2.82 36.76 -17.31
C ARG A 120 -1.65 35.90 -16.80
N THR A 121 -1.63 35.66 -15.49
CA THR A 121 -0.63 34.84 -14.81
C THR A 121 -1.24 33.48 -14.50
N ARG A 122 -0.56 32.40 -14.92
CA ARG A 122 -0.95 31.04 -14.52
C ARG A 122 -0.55 30.80 -13.08
N LEU A 123 -1.46 30.26 -12.29
CA LEU A 123 -1.24 30.02 -10.86
C LEU A 123 -1.15 28.53 -10.54
N LEU A 124 -0.13 28.14 -9.79
CA LEU A 124 -0.05 26.85 -9.11
C LEU A 124 -0.04 27.11 -7.61
N VAL A 125 -1.19 26.94 -6.96
CA VAL A 125 -1.35 27.30 -5.54
C VAL A 125 -1.44 26.04 -4.69
N LEU A 126 -0.58 25.92 -3.68
CA LEU A 126 -0.54 24.80 -2.76
C LEU A 126 -1.11 25.21 -1.40
N ALA A 127 -2.01 24.40 -0.85
CA ALA A 127 -2.56 24.63 0.49
C ALA A 127 -2.70 23.33 1.28
N THR A 128 -2.63 23.42 2.60
CA THR A 128 -2.84 22.26 3.49
C THR A 128 -4.30 22.18 3.91
N ASP A 129 -4.90 20.99 3.78
CA ASP A 129 -6.29 20.76 4.17
C ASP A 129 -6.49 20.97 5.69
N GLY A 130 -7.64 21.52 6.07
CA GLY A 130 -8.02 21.75 7.47
C GLY A 130 -7.30 22.91 8.16
N ALA A 131 -6.28 23.49 7.54
CA ALA A 131 -5.62 24.67 8.08
C ALA A 131 -6.44 25.95 7.77
N PRO A 132 -6.57 26.89 8.72
CA PRO A 132 -7.27 28.15 8.49
C PRO A 132 -6.48 29.00 7.48
N ALA A 133 -7.05 29.19 6.29
CA ALA A 133 -6.48 29.97 5.20
C ALA A 133 -7.17 31.35 5.07
N PRO A 134 -6.45 32.39 4.61
CA PRO A 134 -7.07 33.68 4.31
C PRO A 134 -8.27 33.54 3.35
N GLY A 135 -9.29 34.39 3.53
CA GLY A 135 -10.53 34.32 2.75
C GLY A 135 -10.30 34.46 1.24
N ALA A 136 -9.34 35.30 0.83
CA ALA A 136 -8.95 35.50 -0.57
C ALA A 136 -8.35 34.23 -1.21
N VAL A 137 -7.54 33.47 -0.45
CA VAL A 137 -6.98 32.18 -0.86
C VAL A 137 -8.08 31.14 -0.96
N SER A 138 -8.96 31.04 0.04
CA SER A 138 -10.08 30.09 0.03
C SER A 138 -10.99 30.26 -1.18
N ARG A 139 -11.28 31.51 -1.58
CA ARG A 139 -12.08 31.84 -2.77
C ARG A 139 -11.50 31.37 -4.09
N LEU A 140 -10.20 31.06 -4.16
CA LEU A 140 -9.58 30.55 -5.39
C LEU A 140 -10.22 29.23 -5.85
N TRP A 141 -10.60 28.36 -4.92
CA TRP A 141 -11.26 27.09 -5.25
C TRP A 141 -12.73 27.05 -4.86
N THR A 142 -13.17 27.78 -3.81
CA THR A 142 -14.60 27.80 -3.45
C THR A 142 -15.43 28.68 -4.38
N GLY A 143 -14.81 29.68 -5.01
CA GLY A 143 -15.44 30.56 -6.00
C GLY A 143 -15.20 30.15 -7.45
N GLU A 144 -14.78 28.90 -7.70
CA GLU A 144 -14.53 28.34 -9.04
C GLU A 144 -13.53 29.11 -9.93
N LEU A 145 -12.66 29.95 -9.35
CA LEU A 145 -11.63 30.69 -10.09
C LEU A 145 -10.55 29.76 -10.66
N LEU A 146 -10.21 28.71 -9.92
CA LEU A 146 -9.23 27.69 -10.31
C LEU A 146 -9.78 26.28 -10.04
N PRO A 147 -9.50 25.31 -10.90
CA PRO A 147 -9.79 23.91 -10.62
C PRO A 147 -9.00 23.44 -9.38
N ARG A 148 -9.60 22.58 -8.56
CA ARG A 148 -8.99 22.01 -7.35
C ARG A 148 -8.62 20.54 -7.56
N LEU A 149 -7.36 20.21 -7.28
CA LEU A 149 -6.87 18.85 -7.12
C LEU A 149 -6.63 18.57 -5.63
N ALA A 150 -7.45 17.72 -5.02
CA ALA A 150 -7.25 17.27 -3.65
C ALA A 150 -6.37 16.01 -3.63
N LEU A 151 -5.13 16.13 -3.13
CA LEU A 151 -4.23 15.01 -2.96
C LEU A 151 -4.60 14.24 -1.69
N THR A 152 -4.93 12.97 -1.86
CA THR A 152 -5.00 12.00 -0.77
C THR A 152 -3.60 11.51 -0.40
N PRO A 153 -3.36 10.96 0.80
CA PRO A 153 -2.11 10.24 1.09
C PRO A 153 -1.82 9.15 0.05
N LEU A 154 -0.54 8.83 -0.19
CA LEU A 154 -0.17 7.80 -1.15
C LEU A 154 -0.76 6.44 -0.71
N PRO A 155 -1.39 5.68 -1.63
CA PRO A 155 -1.81 4.32 -1.38
C PRO A 155 -0.66 3.45 -0.82
N PRO A 156 -0.97 2.40 -0.03
CA PRO A 156 0.05 1.49 0.51
C PRO A 156 0.94 0.87 -0.56
N GLU A 157 0.39 0.53 -1.72
CA GLU A 157 1.11 -0.10 -2.82
C GLU A 157 2.15 0.83 -3.45
N GLU A 158 1.81 2.12 -3.58
CA GLU A 158 2.72 3.13 -4.12
C GLU A 158 3.74 3.58 -3.07
N SER A 159 3.32 3.66 -1.81
CA SER A 159 4.22 3.85 -0.67
C SER A 159 5.27 2.74 -0.60
N ALA A 160 4.88 1.49 -0.85
CA ALA A 160 5.80 0.35 -0.91
C ALA A 160 6.82 0.49 -2.04
N ARG A 161 6.39 0.88 -3.25
CA ARG A 161 7.29 1.13 -4.38
C ARG A 161 8.27 2.27 -4.08
N LEU A 162 7.77 3.34 -3.50
CA LEU A 162 8.56 4.50 -3.08
C LEU A 162 9.63 4.10 -2.04
N LEU A 163 9.25 3.29 -1.05
CA LEU A 163 10.15 2.78 -0.01
C LEU A 163 11.26 1.90 -0.58
N VAL A 164 10.92 0.94 -1.45
CA VAL A 164 11.90 0.05 -2.09
C VAL A 164 12.87 0.85 -2.96
N ALA A 165 12.37 1.80 -3.74
CA ALA A 165 13.19 2.65 -4.59
C ALA A 165 14.10 3.59 -3.77
N GLY A 166 13.58 4.17 -2.68
CA GLY A 166 14.33 5.07 -1.81
C GLY A 166 15.32 4.38 -0.87
N ALA A 167 15.11 3.10 -0.55
CA ALA A 167 16.02 2.35 0.31
C ALA A 167 17.30 1.88 -0.41
N GLY A 168 17.35 1.94 -1.75
CA GLY A 168 18.51 1.46 -2.52
C GLY A 168 18.65 -0.07 -2.56
N GLY A 169 17.55 -0.81 -2.36
CA GLY A 169 17.53 -2.28 -2.33
C GLY A 169 16.22 -2.83 -1.79
N PRO A 170 15.95 -4.14 -1.93
CA PRO A 170 14.68 -4.74 -1.53
C PRO A 170 14.45 -4.62 -0.01
N LEU A 171 13.21 -4.34 0.36
CA LEU A 171 12.74 -4.26 1.74
C LEU A 171 11.67 -5.32 1.97
N GLU A 172 11.73 -5.95 3.14
CA GLU A 172 10.77 -6.95 3.55
C GLU A 172 9.35 -6.34 3.70
N PRO A 173 8.28 -7.04 3.26
CA PRO A 173 6.90 -6.54 3.33
C PRO A 173 6.44 -6.05 4.71
N LEU A 174 6.77 -6.74 5.80
CA LEU A 174 6.39 -6.35 7.16
C LEU A 174 7.07 -5.05 7.59
N THR A 175 8.30 -4.82 7.12
CA THR A 175 9.03 -3.57 7.34
C THR A 175 8.40 -2.41 6.58
N VAL A 176 8.03 -2.65 5.32
CA VAL A 176 7.33 -1.67 4.47
C VAL A 176 5.99 -1.27 5.10
N ASP A 177 5.21 -2.26 5.54
CA ASP A 177 3.90 -2.03 6.15
C ASP A 177 4.02 -1.26 7.48
N ARG A 178 4.99 -1.63 8.31
CA ARG A 178 5.32 -0.91 9.55
C ARG A 178 5.68 0.56 9.29
N LEU A 179 6.55 0.85 8.31
CA LEU A 179 6.94 2.22 7.95
C LEU A 179 5.74 3.03 7.43
N HIS A 180 4.90 2.42 6.59
CA HIS A 180 3.70 3.05 6.08
C HIS A 180 2.72 3.40 7.22
N ARG A 181 2.49 2.46 8.14
CA ARG A 181 1.62 2.64 9.32
C ARG A 181 2.11 3.73 10.26
N LEU A 182 3.40 3.74 10.58
CA LEU A 182 4.02 4.78 11.42
C LEU A 182 3.93 6.17 10.79
N SER A 183 3.90 6.23 9.47
CA SER A 183 3.86 7.48 8.73
C SER A 183 2.44 7.96 8.40
N ARG A 184 1.43 7.06 8.43
CA ARG A 184 0.05 7.31 7.97
C ARG A 184 -0.03 8.05 6.62
N GLY A 185 0.89 7.69 5.70
CA GLY A 185 1.00 8.31 4.38
C GLY A 185 1.67 9.69 4.33
N ASP A 186 2.27 10.17 5.43
CA ASP A 186 3.18 11.32 5.40
C ASP A 186 4.54 10.91 4.81
N LEU A 187 4.82 11.41 3.61
CA LEU A 187 6.00 11.03 2.84
C LEU A 187 7.29 11.65 3.38
N ARG A 188 7.18 12.80 4.06
CA ARG A 188 8.33 13.44 4.71
C ARG A 188 8.77 12.60 5.90
N LEU A 189 7.83 12.22 6.76
CA LEU A 189 8.11 11.35 7.91
C LEU A 189 8.64 9.98 7.46
N LEU A 190 8.04 9.40 6.41
CA LEU A 190 8.50 8.14 5.84
C LEU A 190 9.96 8.20 5.37
N ARG A 191 10.34 9.28 4.68
CA ARG A 191 11.73 9.52 4.24
C ARG A 191 12.67 9.70 5.43
N GLU A 192 12.26 10.45 6.45
CA GLU A 192 13.06 10.70 7.67
C GLU A 192 13.30 9.43 8.47
N LEU A 193 12.26 8.61 8.67
CA LEU A 193 12.37 7.31 9.34
C LEU A 193 13.31 6.40 8.58
N LEU A 194 13.14 6.27 7.25
CA LEU A 194 13.99 5.40 6.45
C LEU A 194 15.45 5.90 6.43
N GLY A 195 15.69 7.21 6.34
CA GLY A 195 17.02 7.79 6.45
C GLY A 195 17.67 7.52 7.82
N ALA A 196 16.90 7.65 8.91
CA ALA A 196 17.38 7.37 10.25
C ALA A 196 17.73 5.88 10.45
N LEU A 197 16.93 4.96 9.88
CA LEU A 197 17.22 3.53 9.92
C LEU A 197 18.51 3.18 9.16
N HIS A 198 18.76 3.80 8.02
CA HIS A 198 20.02 3.63 7.27
C HIS A 198 21.21 4.15 8.08
N ALA A 199 21.12 5.36 8.62
CA ALA A 199 22.19 5.98 9.40
C ALA A 199 22.57 5.15 10.65
N GLN A 200 21.60 4.45 11.24
CA GLN A 200 21.82 3.58 12.40
C GLN A 200 22.19 2.13 12.05
N GLY A 201 22.16 1.75 10.77
CA GLY A 201 22.38 0.35 10.36
C GLY A 201 21.32 -0.62 10.89
N ALA A 202 20.09 -0.14 11.15
CA ALA A 202 19.03 -0.92 11.77
C ALA A 202 18.29 -1.85 10.79
N LEU A 203 18.58 -1.75 9.50
CA LEU A 203 18.06 -2.60 8.44
C LEU A 203 18.97 -3.81 8.25
N THR A 204 18.55 -4.98 8.72
CA THR A 204 19.31 -6.23 8.64
C THR A 204 18.82 -7.10 7.48
N PRO A 205 19.71 -7.77 6.73
CA PRO A 205 19.28 -8.69 5.68
C PRO A 205 18.59 -9.92 6.30
N SER A 206 17.43 -10.28 5.77
CA SER A 206 16.74 -11.54 6.08
C SER A 206 17.55 -12.70 5.52
N PRO A 207 17.85 -13.75 6.31
CA PRO A 207 18.66 -14.88 5.87
C PRO A 207 18.02 -15.65 4.69
N ASP A 208 16.69 -15.69 4.63
CA ASP A 208 15.97 -16.51 3.63
C ASP A 208 15.83 -15.82 2.27
N THR A 209 15.73 -14.49 2.26
CA THR A 209 15.36 -13.72 1.06
C THR A 209 16.41 -12.70 0.62
N GLY A 210 17.35 -12.35 1.51
CA GLY A 210 18.24 -11.21 1.32
C GLY A 210 17.54 -9.85 1.39
N GLU A 211 16.22 -9.80 1.59
CA GLU A 211 15.48 -8.55 1.77
C GLU A 211 15.84 -7.92 3.10
N ARG A 212 15.96 -6.60 3.16
CA ARG A 212 16.28 -5.92 4.41
C ARG A 212 15.03 -5.77 5.27
N ALA A 213 15.13 -6.25 6.50
CA ALA A 213 14.09 -6.21 7.52
C ALA A 213 14.50 -5.25 8.65
N TRP A 214 13.50 -4.66 9.30
CA TRP A 214 13.67 -3.91 10.53
C TRP A 214 12.71 -4.42 11.59
N ARG A 215 13.28 -4.73 12.75
CA ARG A 215 12.63 -5.19 13.98
C ARG A 215 13.27 -4.40 15.14
N GLY A 216 12.48 -4.01 16.13
CA GLY A 216 12.94 -3.21 17.27
C GLY A 216 12.52 -1.74 17.22
N PRO A 217 13.17 -0.86 18.00
CA PRO A 217 12.65 0.47 18.34
C PRO A 217 12.65 1.44 17.16
N VAL A 218 11.73 2.42 17.22
CA VAL A 218 11.68 3.53 16.27
C VAL A 218 12.86 4.47 16.51
N PRO A 219 13.62 4.85 15.46
CA PRO A 219 14.73 5.78 15.61
C PRO A 219 14.20 7.19 15.94
N VAL A 220 14.54 7.69 17.14
CA VAL A 220 14.12 9.02 17.60
C VAL A 220 15.11 10.10 17.09
N SER A 221 15.10 10.31 15.78
CA SER A 221 15.90 11.35 15.10
C SER A 221 15.42 12.77 15.45
N ALA A 222 16.20 13.80 15.08
CA ALA A 222 15.83 15.19 15.30
C ALA A 222 14.45 15.53 14.69
N ALA A 223 14.19 15.07 13.46
CA ALA A 223 12.92 15.32 12.78
C ALA A 223 11.74 14.60 13.46
N VAL A 224 11.95 13.35 13.93
CA VAL A 224 10.94 12.63 14.73
C VAL A 224 10.67 13.38 16.04
N ARG A 225 11.70 13.92 16.72
CA ARG A 225 11.54 14.72 17.95
C ARG A 225 10.81 16.02 17.71
N GLU A 226 11.10 16.70 16.61
CA GLU A 226 10.41 17.95 16.24
C GLU A 226 8.93 17.68 15.99
N ARG A 227 8.62 16.63 15.22
CA ARG A 227 7.24 16.24 14.94
C ARG A 227 6.47 15.79 16.18
N THR A 228 7.15 15.11 17.10
CA THR A 228 6.58 14.67 18.38
C THR A 228 6.87 15.65 19.53
N ALA A 229 7.26 16.90 19.22
CA ALA A 229 7.64 17.86 20.25
C ALA A 229 6.48 18.18 21.20
N ARG A 230 5.24 18.27 20.68
CA ARG A 230 4.03 18.47 21.50
C ARG A 230 3.82 17.35 22.52
N LEU A 231 4.23 16.14 22.18
CA LEU A 231 4.15 14.95 23.03
C LEU A 231 5.31 14.90 24.04
N LEU A 232 6.54 15.17 23.57
CA LEU A 232 7.76 15.02 24.36
C LEU A 232 8.03 16.19 25.32
N ARG A 233 7.59 17.41 24.97
CA ARG A 233 7.82 18.64 25.75
C ARG A 233 6.65 19.01 26.66
N ARG A 234 5.69 18.11 26.87
CA ARG A 234 4.57 18.32 27.80
C ARG A 234 5.10 18.58 29.21
N THR A 235 4.66 19.68 29.80
CA THR A 235 5.14 20.17 31.11
C THR A 235 4.34 19.63 32.29
N CYS A 236 3.09 19.21 32.08
CA CYS A 236 2.27 18.60 33.12
C CYS A 236 2.74 17.15 33.40
N PRO A 237 3.16 16.82 34.64
CA PRO A 237 3.65 15.48 34.98
C PRO A 237 2.59 14.39 34.82
N ASP A 238 1.33 14.68 35.14
CA ASP A 238 0.24 13.69 35.13
C ASP A 238 -0.23 13.36 33.71
N GLU A 239 -0.27 14.37 32.83
CA GLU A 239 -0.48 14.17 31.39
C GLU A 239 0.65 13.30 30.81
N ARG A 240 1.89 13.58 31.19
CA ARG A 240 3.06 12.79 30.76
C ARG A 240 3.02 11.35 31.28
N GLU A 241 2.67 11.15 32.55
CA GLU A 241 2.53 9.82 33.15
C GLU A 241 1.41 9.02 32.48
N THR A 242 0.28 9.66 32.15
CA THR A 242 -0.84 9.03 31.42
C THR A 242 -0.42 8.56 30.03
N LEU A 243 0.27 9.41 29.27
CA LEU A 243 0.80 9.06 27.95
C LEU A 243 1.82 7.91 28.02
N ASP A 244 2.74 7.94 28.99
CA ASP A 244 3.70 6.86 29.18
C ASP A 244 2.99 5.54 29.58
N ARG A 245 2.02 5.58 30.48
CA ARG A 245 1.20 4.39 30.84
C ARG A 245 0.50 3.79 29.63
N LEU A 246 -0.08 4.61 28.75
CA LEU A 246 -0.68 4.16 27.49
C LEU A 246 0.38 3.57 26.54
N ALA A 247 1.53 4.23 26.40
CA ALA A 247 2.62 3.77 25.52
C ALA A 247 3.22 2.42 25.92
N PHE A 248 3.33 2.14 27.22
CA PHE A 248 3.82 0.86 27.73
C PHE A 248 2.74 -0.22 27.82
N ALA A 249 1.46 0.17 27.74
CA ALA A 249 0.34 -0.75 27.62
C ALA A 249 0.06 -1.20 26.19
N GLU A 250 0.51 -0.43 25.17
CA GLU A 250 0.42 -0.85 23.78
C GLU A 250 0.92 -2.29 23.59
N PRO A 251 0.25 -3.08 22.74
CA PRO A 251 -0.86 -2.69 21.85
C PRO A 251 -2.25 -2.74 22.51
N LEU A 252 -2.33 -3.04 23.81
CA LEU A 252 -3.60 -3.20 24.52
C LEU A 252 -4.15 -1.83 24.94
N PRO A 253 -5.43 -1.54 24.66
CA PRO A 253 -6.07 -0.35 25.18
C PRO A 253 -6.23 -0.45 26.69
N LEU A 254 -6.31 0.70 27.36
CA LEU A 254 -6.56 0.77 28.80
C LEU A 254 -7.94 1.31 29.08
N PRO A 255 -8.64 0.80 30.11
CA PRO A 255 -9.95 1.31 30.43
C PRO A 255 -9.84 2.76 30.95
N ALA A 256 -10.77 3.62 30.54
CA ALA A 256 -10.74 5.05 30.85
C ALA A 256 -10.80 5.33 32.36
N ASP A 257 -11.45 4.44 33.13
CA ASP A 257 -11.53 4.48 34.59
C ASP A 257 -10.17 4.34 35.30
N ALA A 258 -9.13 3.90 34.59
CA ALA A 258 -7.76 3.82 35.11
C ALA A 258 -7.02 5.17 35.14
N PHE A 259 -7.66 6.25 34.69
CA PHE A 259 -7.08 7.60 34.54
C PHE A 259 -8.03 8.70 35.04
N ASP A 260 -7.46 9.89 35.28
CA ASP A 260 -8.24 11.09 35.58
C ASP A 260 -8.94 11.60 34.31
N LEU A 261 -10.27 11.71 34.36
CA LEU A 261 -11.09 12.14 33.22
C LEU A 261 -10.69 13.52 32.69
N ARG A 262 -10.34 14.48 33.54
CA ARG A 262 -9.95 15.83 33.11
C ARG A 262 -8.63 15.82 32.35
N ILE A 263 -7.74 14.87 32.67
CA ILE A 263 -6.50 14.67 31.91
C ILE A 263 -6.83 14.07 30.54
N LEU A 264 -7.71 13.06 30.51
CA LEU A 264 -8.15 12.46 29.25
C LEU A 264 -8.81 13.48 28.32
N GLU A 265 -9.75 14.29 28.82
CA GLU A 265 -10.43 15.35 28.04
C GLU A 265 -9.45 16.35 27.39
N ARG A 266 -8.39 16.73 28.10
CA ARG A 266 -7.34 17.61 27.56
C ARG A 266 -6.51 16.92 26.49
N LEU A 267 -6.06 15.70 26.78
CA LEU A 267 -5.25 14.92 25.83
C LEU A 267 -6.04 14.58 24.56
N GLU A 268 -7.35 14.34 24.68
CA GLU A 268 -8.26 14.13 23.55
C GLU A 268 -8.45 15.42 22.75
N SER A 269 -8.68 16.55 23.42
CA SER A 269 -8.79 17.87 22.77
C SER A 269 -7.53 18.24 21.98
N ASP A 270 -6.36 17.79 22.44
CA ASP A 270 -5.08 17.96 21.74
C ASP A 270 -4.83 16.93 20.62
N GLY A 271 -5.72 15.94 20.46
CA GLY A 271 -5.59 14.86 19.48
C GLY A 271 -4.46 13.87 19.78
N LEU A 272 -4.10 13.68 21.05
CA LEU A 272 -3.02 12.77 21.47
C LEU A 272 -3.52 11.37 21.82
N ILE A 273 -4.78 11.25 22.23
CA ILE A 273 -5.46 9.99 22.53
C ILE A 273 -6.77 9.87 21.74
N GLU A 274 -7.23 8.64 21.59
CA GLU A 274 -8.54 8.30 21.04
C GLU A 274 -9.25 7.38 22.04
N THR A 275 -10.57 7.53 22.16
CA THR A 275 -11.42 6.67 22.97
C THR A 275 -12.32 5.82 22.07
N ASP A 276 -12.36 4.51 22.31
CA ASP A 276 -13.30 3.61 21.64
C ASP A 276 -14.22 2.94 22.65
N ASP A 277 -15.42 2.60 22.21
CA ASP A 277 -16.27 1.70 22.97
C ASP A 277 -15.61 0.31 23.03
N LEU A 278 -15.38 -0.21 24.24
CA LEU A 278 -15.04 -1.63 24.36
C LEU A 278 -16.21 -2.44 23.80
N PRO A 279 -15.97 -3.44 22.91
CA PRO A 279 -17.01 -4.39 22.58
C PRO A 279 -17.47 -5.02 23.90
N GLY A 280 -18.73 -4.80 24.26
CA GLY A 280 -19.30 -5.30 25.51
C GLY A 280 -19.11 -6.81 25.59
N GLY A 281 -18.13 -7.25 26.37
CA GLY A 281 -18.00 -8.65 26.75
C GLY A 281 -19.25 -9.05 27.53
N ALA A 282 -19.87 -10.15 27.13
CA ALA A 282 -21.05 -10.73 27.76
C ALA A 282 -20.75 -11.35 29.14
N ASP A 283 -19.96 -10.66 29.98
CA ASP A 283 -19.74 -11.03 31.38
C ASP A 283 -20.66 -10.19 32.26
N ALA A 284 -21.72 -10.83 32.75
CA ALA A 284 -22.82 -10.26 33.53
C ALA A 284 -22.44 -9.76 34.95
N ALA A 285 -21.15 -9.49 35.22
CA ALA A 285 -20.65 -9.12 36.54
C ALA A 285 -20.14 -7.67 36.66
N ARG A 286 -20.12 -6.89 35.56
CA ARG A 286 -19.69 -5.48 35.58
C ARG A 286 -20.90 -4.54 35.57
N PRO A 287 -20.96 -3.52 36.45
CA PRO A 287 -22.07 -2.57 36.45
C PRO A 287 -22.17 -1.85 35.10
N ALA A 288 -23.41 -1.70 34.62
CA ALA A 288 -23.75 -1.17 33.31
C ALA A 288 -23.33 0.30 33.14
N GLY A 289 -22.20 0.50 32.48
CA GLY A 289 -21.79 1.77 31.86
C GLY A 289 -20.90 1.45 30.66
N PRO A 290 -20.85 2.29 29.61
CA PRO A 290 -19.93 2.09 28.50
C PRO A 290 -18.49 2.18 29.02
N ALA A 291 -17.82 1.02 29.10
CA ALA A 291 -16.40 0.98 29.41
C ALA A 291 -15.67 1.49 28.17
N HIS A 292 -15.18 2.73 28.21
CA HIS A 292 -14.41 3.30 27.12
C HIS A 292 -12.95 2.82 27.25
N ALA A 293 -12.40 2.32 26.15
CA ALA A 293 -10.99 2.00 26.00
C ALA A 293 -10.25 3.24 25.48
N VAL A 294 -9.11 3.55 26.08
CA VAL A 294 -8.24 4.67 25.69
C VAL A 294 -6.99 4.11 25.02
N ARG A 295 -6.62 4.70 23.88
CA ARG A 295 -5.38 4.42 23.14
C ARG A 295 -4.69 5.71 22.70
N LEU A 296 -3.42 5.60 22.30
CA LEU A 296 -2.71 6.72 21.69
C LEU A 296 -3.23 6.95 20.26
N ALA A 297 -3.49 8.21 19.90
CA ALA A 297 -4.13 8.58 18.63
C ALA A 297 -3.25 8.28 17.41
N HIS A 298 -1.92 8.29 17.55
CA HIS A 298 -0.99 8.11 16.44
C HIS A 298 -0.01 6.95 16.70
N PRO A 299 0.22 6.03 15.74
CA PRO A 299 1.09 4.85 15.91
C PRO A 299 2.55 5.17 16.24
N LEU A 300 3.00 6.39 15.92
CA LEU A 300 4.34 6.87 16.26
C LEU A 300 4.48 7.26 17.75
N HIS A 301 3.39 7.62 18.44
CA HIS A 301 3.44 8.16 19.80
C HIS A 301 3.98 7.12 20.78
N GLY A 302 3.43 5.90 20.81
CA GLY A 302 3.86 4.86 21.73
C GLY A 302 5.33 4.51 21.62
N PRO A 303 5.84 4.15 20.43
CA PRO A 303 7.27 3.86 20.24
C PRO A 303 8.19 5.01 20.62
N VAL A 304 7.82 6.27 20.30
CA VAL A 304 8.64 7.44 20.66
C VAL A 304 8.63 7.69 22.18
N LEU A 305 7.49 7.51 22.85
CA LEU A 305 7.39 7.61 24.31
C LEU A 305 8.23 6.54 24.99
N ARG A 306 8.13 5.27 24.53
CA ARG A 306 8.94 4.16 25.03
C ARG A 306 10.43 4.40 24.82
N ALA A 307 10.83 4.88 23.65
CA ALA A 307 12.24 5.16 23.33
C ALA A 307 12.79 6.39 24.09
N ALA A 308 11.94 7.36 24.43
CA ALA A 308 12.32 8.52 25.24
C ALA A 308 12.32 8.22 26.75
N ALA A 309 11.66 7.14 27.19
CA ALA A 309 11.61 6.76 28.59
C ALA A 309 12.99 6.26 29.06
N GLY A 310 13.47 6.78 30.19
CA GLY A 310 14.65 6.23 30.86
C GLY A 310 14.41 4.81 31.39
N ARG A 311 15.49 4.05 31.62
CA ARG A 311 15.44 2.63 32.03
C ARG A 311 14.57 2.38 33.27
N LEU A 312 14.66 3.25 34.29
CA LEU A 312 13.88 3.12 35.52
C LEU A 312 12.38 3.29 35.27
N ARG A 313 11.99 4.27 34.44
CA ARG A 313 10.59 4.49 34.09
C ARG A 313 10.05 3.34 33.24
N ALA A 314 10.84 2.85 32.29
CA ALA A 314 10.48 1.67 31.50
C ALA A 314 10.27 0.43 32.39
N GLY A 315 11.16 0.18 33.36
CA GLY A 315 11.03 -0.93 34.31
C GLY A 315 9.78 -0.84 35.19
N ARG A 316 9.40 0.37 35.64
CA ARG A 316 8.19 0.59 36.44
C ARG A 316 6.89 0.39 35.63
N LEU A 317 6.90 0.74 34.35
CA LEU A 317 5.70 0.74 33.50
C LEU A 317 5.52 -0.53 32.66
N ALA A 318 6.56 -1.33 32.48
CA ALA A 318 6.48 -2.58 31.72
C ALA A 318 5.50 -3.57 32.40
N ARG A 319 4.46 -3.99 31.66
CA ARG A 319 3.49 -4.99 32.13
C ARG A 319 4.01 -6.42 31.99
N THR A 320 3.49 -7.32 32.82
CA THR A 320 3.70 -8.77 32.72
C THR A 320 2.98 -9.35 31.47
N PRO A 321 3.53 -10.40 30.82
CA PRO A 321 3.10 -10.82 29.48
C PRO A 321 1.71 -11.48 29.33
N ARG A 322 1.05 -11.91 30.41
CA ARG A 322 -0.15 -12.78 30.34
C ARG A 322 -1.32 -12.20 29.56
N ASP A 323 -1.58 -10.89 29.70
CA ASP A 323 -2.69 -10.23 28.98
C ASP A 323 -2.47 -10.21 27.46
N ARG A 324 -1.20 -10.27 27.01
CA ARG A 324 -0.86 -10.25 25.57
C ARG A 324 -1.14 -11.60 24.92
N GLU A 325 -0.90 -12.70 25.63
CA GLU A 325 -1.18 -14.04 25.11
C GLU A 325 -2.68 -14.21 24.84
N HIS A 326 -3.53 -13.87 25.81
CA HIS A 326 -4.98 -13.94 25.65
C HIS A 326 -5.51 -13.01 24.54
N ALA A 327 -4.94 -11.80 24.42
CA ALA A 327 -5.30 -10.88 23.36
C ALA A 327 -4.89 -11.41 21.97
N LEU A 328 -3.71 -12.05 21.87
CA LEU A 328 -3.26 -12.69 20.62
C LEU A 328 -4.14 -13.88 20.24
N ASP A 329 -4.57 -14.69 21.20
CA ASP A 329 -5.51 -15.80 20.96
C ASP A 329 -6.84 -15.28 20.44
N SER A 330 -7.34 -14.18 21.03
CA SER A 330 -8.57 -13.50 20.59
C SER A 330 -8.44 -12.94 19.17
N GLU A 331 -7.31 -12.32 18.82
CA GLU A 331 -7.03 -11.88 17.44
C GLU A 331 -7.00 -13.05 16.46
N THR A 332 -6.37 -14.16 16.86
CA THR A 332 -6.27 -15.38 16.04
C THR A 332 -7.65 -15.95 15.77
N ALA A 333 -8.48 -16.12 16.81
CA ALA A 333 -9.85 -16.60 16.69
C ALA A 333 -10.71 -15.67 15.82
N ALA A 334 -10.52 -14.34 15.92
CA ALA A 334 -11.21 -13.38 15.07
C ALA A 334 -10.84 -13.56 13.59
N LEU A 335 -9.55 -13.73 13.26
CA LEU A 335 -9.11 -13.99 11.88
C LEU A 335 -9.69 -15.31 11.34
N GLU A 336 -9.64 -16.38 12.14
CA GLU A 336 -10.20 -17.69 11.76
C GLU A 336 -11.71 -17.62 11.49
N HIS A 337 -12.45 -16.94 12.38
CA HIS A 337 -13.88 -16.73 12.21
C HIS A 337 -14.17 -15.99 10.90
N ARG A 338 -13.41 -14.93 10.60
CA ARG A 338 -13.55 -14.13 9.38
C ARG A 338 -13.25 -14.94 8.10
N ILE A 339 -12.22 -15.79 8.15
CA ILE A 339 -11.90 -16.74 7.07
C ILE A 339 -13.05 -17.75 6.88
N ALA A 340 -13.62 -18.29 7.96
CA ALA A 340 -14.73 -19.25 7.89
C ALA A 340 -15.99 -18.63 7.27
N GLN A 341 -16.25 -17.33 7.51
CA GLN A 341 -17.36 -16.59 6.92
C GLN A 341 -17.13 -16.10 5.48
N ALA A 342 -15.98 -16.46 4.88
CA ALA A 342 -15.54 -15.93 3.58
C ALA A 342 -15.61 -14.39 3.55
N ASP A 343 -14.97 -13.75 4.53
CA ASP A 343 -14.85 -12.30 4.61
C ASP A 343 -13.46 -11.92 5.14
N VAL A 344 -12.57 -11.57 4.22
CA VAL A 344 -11.18 -11.19 4.48
C VAL A 344 -10.96 -9.69 4.28
N ARG A 345 -12.01 -8.88 4.48
CA ARG A 345 -11.84 -7.43 4.63
C ARG A 345 -10.91 -7.14 5.80
N ASP A 346 -10.13 -6.08 5.65
CA ASP A 346 -9.06 -5.71 6.58
C ASP A 346 -9.52 -5.78 8.03
N LEU A 347 -8.76 -6.48 8.85
CA LEU A 347 -8.99 -6.63 10.28
C LEU A 347 -7.68 -6.21 10.99
N PRO A 348 -7.73 -5.19 11.85
CA PRO A 348 -6.59 -4.82 12.68
C PRO A 348 -6.15 -5.99 13.55
N THR A 349 -4.85 -6.28 13.57
CA THR A 349 -4.23 -7.31 14.43
C THR A 349 -3.07 -6.68 15.21
N PRO A 350 -3.36 -5.68 16.07
CA PRO A 350 -2.34 -4.87 16.70
C PRO A 350 -1.38 -5.66 17.60
N VAL A 351 -1.81 -6.78 18.21
CA VAL A 351 -0.94 -7.62 19.06
C VAL A 351 0.11 -8.34 18.23
N GLY A 352 -0.29 -9.08 17.20
CA GLY A 352 0.65 -9.76 16.31
C GLY A 352 1.62 -8.77 15.65
N GLU A 353 1.11 -7.64 15.16
CA GLU A 353 1.92 -6.59 14.53
C GLU A 353 2.93 -5.96 15.49
N TRP A 354 2.54 -5.74 16.75
CA TRP A 354 3.43 -5.21 17.77
C TRP A 354 4.52 -6.20 18.16
N LEU A 355 4.19 -7.50 18.32
CA LEU A 355 5.19 -8.53 18.62
C LEU A 355 6.27 -8.58 17.55
N VAL A 356 5.86 -8.60 16.28
CA VAL A 356 6.80 -8.53 15.15
C VAL A 356 7.57 -7.21 15.19
N ALA A 357 6.91 -6.07 15.36
CA ALA A 357 7.56 -4.78 15.42
C ALA A 357 8.65 -4.70 16.51
N GLU A 358 8.44 -5.29 17.67
CA GLU A 358 9.40 -5.31 18.78
C GLU A 358 10.44 -6.44 18.66
N GLY A 359 10.34 -7.29 17.63
CA GLY A 359 11.24 -8.43 17.43
C GLY A 359 11.02 -9.58 18.41
N ALA A 360 9.82 -9.66 19.01
CA ALA A 360 9.42 -10.75 19.88
C ALA A 360 9.03 -12.00 19.06
N ALA A 361 9.18 -13.18 19.66
CA ALA A 361 8.78 -14.44 19.05
C ALA A 361 7.26 -14.46 18.79
N LEU A 362 6.86 -14.78 17.56
CA LEU A 362 5.48 -14.92 17.17
C LEU A 362 5.07 -16.40 17.20
N PRO A 363 4.01 -16.79 17.93
CA PRO A 363 3.50 -18.16 17.90
C PRO A 363 3.14 -18.60 16.47
N PRO A 364 3.56 -19.80 16.03
CA PRO A 364 3.36 -20.26 14.65
C PRO A 364 1.88 -20.39 14.28
N GLY A 365 1.00 -20.75 15.22
CA GLY A 365 -0.45 -20.81 14.98
C GLY A 365 -1.03 -19.45 14.54
N HIS A 366 -0.69 -18.37 15.24
CA HIS A 366 -1.10 -17.03 14.85
C HIS A 366 -0.46 -16.62 13.50
N ALA A 367 0.84 -16.88 13.35
CA ALA A 367 1.58 -16.54 12.13
C ALA A 367 0.97 -17.19 10.87
N ALA A 368 0.60 -18.47 10.95
CA ALA A 368 -0.04 -19.20 9.86
C ALA A 368 -1.43 -18.65 9.52
N VAL A 369 -2.27 -18.37 10.53
CA VAL A 369 -3.60 -17.78 10.32
C VAL A 369 -3.49 -16.39 9.70
N ARG A 370 -2.56 -15.56 10.18
CA ARG A 370 -2.30 -14.23 9.62
C ARG A 370 -1.78 -14.30 8.19
N ALA A 371 -0.85 -15.22 7.91
CA ALA A 371 -0.36 -15.48 6.57
C ALA A 371 -1.49 -15.88 5.62
N ARG A 372 -2.34 -16.83 6.04
CA ARG A 372 -3.52 -17.26 5.29
C ARG A 372 -4.48 -16.11 5.00
N PHE A 373 -4.79 -15.30 6.01
CA PHE A 373 -5.66 -14.12 5.86
C PHE A 373 -5.11 -13.15 4.81
N CYS A 374 -3.82 -12.81 4.90
CA CYS A 374 -3.13 -11.96 3.94
C CYS A 374 -3.15 -12.55 2.53
N ARG A 375 -2.88 -13.85 2.38
CA ARG A 375 -2.88 -14.55 1.08
C ARG A 375 -4.24 -14.49 0.42
N LEU A 376 -5.31 -14.81 1.16
CA LEU A 376 -6.69 -14.76 0.66
C LEU A 376 -7.11 -13.35 0.24
N ARG A 377 -6.64 -12.32 0.94
CA ARG A 377 -6.84 -10.91 0.55
C ARG A 377 -6.05 -10.51 -0.70
N GLY A 378 -5.04 -11.28 -1.09
CA GLY A 378 -4.12 -10.98 -2.20
C GLY A 378 -2.82 -10.30 -1.79
N ARG A 379 -2.54 -10.15 -0.49
CA ARG A 379 -1.29 -9.58 0.06
C ARG A 379 -0.23 -10.69 0.15
N LEU A 380 0.17 -11.24 -1.00
CA LEU A 380 0.96 -12.48 -1.09
C LEU A 380 2.38 -12.37 -0.50
N ARG A 381 3.10 -11.29 -0.78
CA ARG A 381 4.45 -11.09 -0.20
C ARG A 381 4.37 -10.91 1.31
N GLU A 382 3.35 -10.20 1.79
CA GLU A 382 3.10 -10.06 3.22
C GLU A 382 2.74 -11.40 3.87
N ALA A 383 1.93 -12.23 3.22
CA ALA A 383 1.63 -13.59 3.68
C ALA A 383 2.90 -14.43 3.85
N GLY A 384 3.80 -14.39 2.86
CA GLY A 384 5.09 -15.07 2.95
C GLY A 384 5.97 -14.54 4.10
N ALA A 385 5.94 -13.23 4.36
CA ALA A 385 6.69 -12.63 5.46
C ALA A 385 6.14 -13.03 6.84
N TRP A 386 4.81 -13.06 7.01
CA TRP A 386 4.17 -13.58 8.24
C TRP A 386 4.49 -15.06 8.49
N ALA A 387 4.42 -15.88 7.43
CA ALA A 387 4.76 -17.30 7.54
C ALA A 387 6.22 -17.49 7.98
N ARG A 388 7.17 -16.74 7.40
CA ARG A 388 8.59 -16.79 7.82
C ARG A 388 8.79 -16.37 9.27
N GLU A 389 8.02 -15.40 9.77
CA GLU A 389 8.09 -14.99 11.17
C GLU A 389 7.72 -16.12 12.13
N GLY A 390 6.70 -16.92 11.82
CA GLY A 390 6.37 -18.14 12.58
C GLY A 390 7.47 -19.20 12.50
N LEU A 391 8.09 -19.36 11.32
CA LEU A 391 9.17 -20.34 11.10
C LEU A 391 10.47 -19.99 11.82
N ARG A 392 10.70 -18.73 12.22
CA ARG A 392 11.89 -18.35 13.00
C ARG A 392 11.95 -19.09 14.35
N GLY A 393 10.80 -19.29 15.00
CA GLY A 393 10.68 -20.01 16.26
C GLY A 393 10.34 -21.48 16.11
N ALA A 394 9.72 -21.87 14.99
CA ALA A 394 9.29 -23.24 14.71
C ALA A 394 9.52 -23.61 13.23
N PRO A 395 10.75 -23.96 12.82
CA PRO A 395 11.10 -24.19 11.40
C PRO A 395 10.33 -25.33 10.71
N ASP A 396 9.83 -26.29 11.47
CA ASP A 396 9.08 -27.45 10.98
C ASP A 396 7.55 -27.27 11.06
N ASP A 397 7.06 -26.07 11.39
CA ASP A 397 5.62 -25.81 11.47
C ASP A 397 4.96 -25.93 10.09
N THR A 398 4.16 -26.99 9.93
CA THR A 398 3.53 -27.35 8.65
C THR A 398 2.56 -26.29 8.14
N ALA A 399 1.85 -25.57 9.03
CA ALA A 399 0.88 -24.56 8.64
C ALA A 399 1.58 -23.31 8.07
N CYS A 400 2.66 -22.86 8.72
CA CYS A 400 3.50 -21.78 8.20
C CYS A 400 4.19 -22.17 6.89
N ARG A 401 4.74 -23.39 6.79
CA ARG A 401 5.38 -23.88 5.54
C ARG A 401 4.39 -23.95 4.38
N ARG A 402 3.17 -24.45 4.62
CA ARG A 402 2.08 -24.45 3.65
C ARG A 402 1.78 -23.04 3.14
N GLU A 403 1.56 -22.09 4.04
CA GLU A 403 1.20 -20.72 3.66
C GLU A 403 2.35 -19.99 2.95
N LEU A 404 3.61 -20.24 3.34
CA LEU A 404 4.79 -19.77 2.63
C LEU A 404 4.86 -20.34 1.20
N ALA A 405 4.66 -21.65 1.05
CA ALA A 405 4.70 -22.31 -0.25
C ALA A 405 3.60 -21.82 -1.19
N LEU A 406 2.37 -21.68 -0.70
CA LEU A 406 1.24 -21.15 -1.47
C LEU A 406 1.47 -19.69 -1.88
N ALA A 407 1.96 -18.85 -0.97
CA ALA A 407 2.27 -17.45 -1.26
C ALA A 407 3.42 -17.31 -2.29
N ALA A 408 4.47 -18.12 -2.17
CA ALA A 408 5.59 -18.14 -3.10
C ALA A 408 5.16 -18.63 -4.49
N ALA A 409 4.40 -19.73 -4.57
CA ALA A 409 3.89 -20.24 -5.84
C ALA A 409 2.99 -19.22 -6.54
N GLN A 410 2.12 -18.54 -5.79
CA GLN A 410 1.22 -17.51 -6.30
C GLN A 410 1.92 -16.19 -6.66
N THR A 411 3.19 -15.99 -6.30
CA THR A 411 4.02 -14.87 -6.79
C THR A 411 5.00 -15.30 -7.89
N GLY A 412 5.07 -16.60 -8.20
CA GLY A 412 6.00 -17.18 -9.16
C GLY A 412 7.40 -17.47 -8.61
N ASP A 413 7.60 -17.41 -7.29
CA ASP A 413 8.83 -17.85 -6.63
C ASP A 413 8.81 -19.39 -6.46
N VAL A 414 9.11 -20.08 -7.55
CA VAL A 414 9.13 -21.55 -7.64
C VAL A 414 10.19 -22.15 -6.69
N THR A 415 11.28 -21.44 -6.43
CA THR A 415 12.37 -21.87 -5.55
C THR A 415 11.93 -21.97 -4.10
N THR A 416 11.39 -20.89 -3.53
CA THR A 416 10.85 -20.90 -2.17
C THR A 416 9.67 -21.84 -2.06
N ALA A 417 8.79 -21.86 -3.07
CA ALA A 417 7.64 -22.75 -3.09
C ALA A 417 8.05 -24.22 -3.04
N SER A 418 9.04 -24.63 -3.83
CA SER A 418 9.51 -26.02 -3.86
C SER A 418 10.18 -26.45 -2.57
N ALA A 419 10.85 -25.54 -1.86
CA ALA A 419 11.53 -25.84 -0.60
C ALA A 419 10.55 -26.02 0.58
N ALA A 420 9.40 -25.32 0.55
CA ALA A 420 8.40 -25.33 1.61
C ALA A 420 7.16 -26.20 1.30
N ALA A 421 7.02 -26.72 0.08
CA ALA A 421 5.84 -27.47 -0.36
C ALA A 421 5.82 -28.91 0.18
N ASP A 422 5.34 -29.09 1.40
CA ASP A 422 5.21 -30.42 2.01
C ASP A 422 3.84 -31.07 1.80
N ASP A 423 2.83 -30.30 1.38
CA ASP A 423 1.46 -30.78 1.19
C ASP A 423 0.96 -30.74 -0.26
N GLN A 424 -0.13 -31.47 -0.52
CA GLN A 424 -0.71 -31.60 -1.86
C GLN A 424 -1.24 -30.28 -2.44
N ALA A 425 -1.70 -29.33 -1.61
CA ALA A 425 -2.20 -28.05 -2.08
C ALA A 425 -1.05 -27.15 -2.56
N ALA A 426 0.05 -27.12 -1.80
CA ALA A 426 1.28 -26.44 -2.18
C ALA A 426 1.87 -27.05 -3.46
N GLN A 427 1.89 -28.37 -3.58
CA GLN A 427 2.33 -29.06 -4.80
C GLN A 427 1.43 -28.77 -6.01
N ALA A 428 0.11 -28.68 -5.82
CA ALA A 428 -0.81 -28.29 -6.88
C ALA A 428 -0.50 -26.88 -7.41
N TRP A 429 -0.28 -25.92 -6.51
CA TRP A 429 0.10 -24.56 -6.87
C TRP A 429 1.51 -24.47 -7.47
N LEU A 430 2.47 -25.28 -7.02
CA LEU A 430 3.79 -25.37 -7.61
C LEU A 430 3.73 -25.86 -9.06
N ALA A 431 2.92 -26.90 -9.32
CA ALA A 431 2.65 -27.38 -10.68
C ALA A 431 2.01 -26.29 -11.55
N ALA A 432 0.99 -25.60 -11.02
CA ALA A 432 0.35 -24.49 -11.72
C ALA A 432 1.32 -23.32 -12.01
N ALA A 433 2.20 -22.98 -11.07
CA ALA A 433 3.22 -21.94 -11.23
C ALA A 433 4.26 -22.30 -12.30
N ARG A 434 4.53 -23.60 -12.50
CA ARG A 434 5.36 -24.13 -13.60
C ARG A 434 4.60 -24.23 -14.94
N GLY A 435 3.30 -23.93 -14.95
CA GLY A 435 2.43 -24.01 -16.14
C GLY A 435 1.79 -25.37 -16.38
N ASP A 436 1.96 -26.35 -15.49
CA ASP A 436 1.33 -27.67 -15.62
C ASP A 436 0.00 -27.73 -14.85
N LEU A 437 -1.06 -27.20 -15.47
CA LEU A 437 -2.41 -27.25 -14.91
C LEU A 437 -2.97 -28.67 -14.82
N THR A 438 -2.47 -29.60 -15.64
CA THR A 438 -2.93 -31.00 -15.61
C THR A 438 -2.44 -31.69 -14.35
N ALA A 439 -1.14 -31.55 -14.04
CA ALA A 439 -0.58 -32.04 -12.77
C ALA A 439 -1.19 -31.32 -11.57
N ALA A 440 -1.44 -30.01 -11.66
CA ALA A 440 -2.10 -29.25 -10.61
C ALA A 440 -3.50 -29.81 -10.27
N LEU A 441 -4.35 -30.04 -11.28
CA LEU A 441 -5.69 -30.61 -11.09
C LEU A 441 -5.63 -32.06 -10.60
N LYS A 442 -4.65 -32.85 -11.05
CA LYS A 442 -4.42 -34.21 -10.54
C LYS A 442 -4.10 -34.21 -9.05
N ALA A 443 -3.24 -33.29 -8.60
CA ALA A 443 -2.91 -33.11 -7.18
C ALA A 443 -4.15 -32.74 -6.36
N LEU A 444 -4.98 -31.80 -6.85
CA LEU A 444 -6.23 -31.43 -6.17
C LEU A 444 -7.24 -32.60 -6.04
N ARG A 445 -7.39 -33.44 -7.08
CA ARG A 445 -8.26 -34.62 -7.00
C ARG A 445 -7.80 -35.62 -5.94
N GLY A 446 -6.50 -35.68 -5.66
CA GLY A 446 -5.93 -36.49 -4.58
C GLY A 446 -6.39 -36.06 -3.18
N MET A 447 -6.85 -34.82 -3.01
CA MET A 447 -7.26 -34.23 -1.73
C MET A 447 -8.73 -34.57 -1.34
N SER A 448 -9.26 -35.71 -1.79
CA SER A 448 -10.70 -36.05 -1.78
C SER A 448 -11.40 -36.14 -0.40
N GLY A 449 -10.76 -35.73 0.70
CA GLY A 449 -11.34 -35.65 2.04
C GLY A 449 -11.31 -34.26 2.71
N ASP A 450 -10.69 -33.25 2.08
CA ASP A 450 -10.54 -31.93 2.70
C ASP A 450 -11.90 -31.20 2.78
N ARG A 451 -12.27 -30.73 3.99
CA ARG A 451 -13.49 -29.94 4.25
C ARG A 451 -13.28 -28.45 3.98
N ASP A 452 -12.04 -28.02 3.75
CA ASP A 452 -11.71 -26.64 3.48
C ASP A 452 -12.32 -26.16 2.14
N PRO A 453 -13.26 -25.19 2.16
CA PRO A 453 -13.86 -24.67 0.93
C PRO A 453 -12.82 -23.99 0.02
N TYR A 454 -11.72 -23.48 0.57
CA TYR A 454 -10.67 -22.82 -0.20
C TYR A 454 -9.85 -23.82 -1.01
N ALA A 455 -9.54 -24.99 -0.46
CA ALA A 455 -8.85 -26.05 -1.18
C ALA A 455 -9.63 -26.51 -2.42
N ARG A 456 -10.96 -26.64 -2.29
CA ARG A 456 -11.86 -26.98 -3.41
C ARG A 456 -11.95 -25.85 -4.42
N TYR A 457 -11.95 -24.61 -3.95
CA TYR A 457 -12.02 -23.42 -4.78
C TYR A 457 -10.78 -23.23 -5.67
N GLU A 458 -9.63 -23.81 -5.32
CA GLU A 458 -8.42 -23.76 -6.17
C GLU A 458 -8.67 -24.31 -7.59
N ALA A 459 -9.55 -25.30 -7.75
CA ALA A 459 -9.91 -25.81 -9.08
C ALA A 459 -10.61 -24.75 -9.96
N VAL A 460 -11.42 -23.86 -9.36
CA VAL A 460 -12.04 -22.72 -10.06
C VAL A 460 -10.95 -21.75 -10.52
N ARG A 461 -9.95 -21.49 -9.68
CA ARG A 461 -8.82 -20.60 -9.98
C ARG A 461 -7.91 -21.16 -11.07
N PHE A 462 -7.82 -22.50 -11.19
CA PHE A 462 -7.14 -23.20 -12.28
C PHE A 462 -8.00 -23.34 -13.55
N GLY A 463 -9.25 -22.85 -13.55
CA GLY A 463 -10.13 -22.86 -14.72
C GLY A 463 -10.96 -24.15 -14.90
N ALA A 464 -11.05 -24.99 -13.88
CA ALA A 464 -11.84 -26.22 -13.87
C ALA A 464 -13.02 -26.13 -12.87
N PRO A 465 -14.01 -25.24 -13.09
CA PRO A 465 -15.08 -25.00 -12.12
C PRO A 465 -15.97 -26.23 -11.85
N ALA A 466 -16.05 -27.17 -12.79
CA ALA A 466 -16.82 -28.40 -12.64
C ALA A 466 -16.30 -29.31 -11.51
N GLU A 467 -15.00 -29.26 -11.21
CA GLU A 467 -14.38 -30.03 -10.11
C GLU A 467 -14.80 -29.51 -8.72
N ALA A 468 -15.23 -28.24 -8.64
CA ALA A 468 -15.65 -27.56 -7.42
C ALA A 468 -17.19 -27.39 -7.32
N ALA A 469 -17.89 -27.46 -8.44
CA ALA A 469 -19.34 -27.28 -8.52
C ALA A 469 -20.07 -28.34 -7.64
N GLY A 470 -21.00 -27.87 -6.80
CA GLY A 470 -21.75 -28.73 -5.87
C GLY A 470 -20.99 -29.15 -4.60
N ARG A 471 -19.69 -28.81 -4.47
CA ARG A 471 -18.86 -29.11 -3.27
C ARG A 471 -18.53 -27.87 -2.44
N LEU A 472 -18.83 -26.68 -2.95
CA LEU A 472 -18.75 -25.41 -2.24
C LEU A 472 -20.10 -25.07 -1.58
N PRO A 473 -20.13 -24.31 -0.47
CA PRO A 473 -21.37 -23.84 0.14
C PRO A 473 -22.22 -23.07 -0.88
N ALA A 474 -23.46 -23.53 -1.12
CA ALA A 474 -24.27 -23.13 -2.27
C ALA A 474 -24.51 -21.61 -2.38
N ASP A 475 -24.69 -20.94 -1.24
CA ASP A 475 -24.96 -19.49 -1.16
C ASP A 475 -23.70 -18.64 -0.93
N GLY A 476 -22.52 -19.28 -0.99
CA GLY A 476 -21.24 -18.60 -0.82
C GLY A 476 -20.76 -17.88 -2.08
N VAL A 477 -20.01 -16.79 -1.88
CA VAL A 477 -19.40 -16.02 -2.97
C VAL A 477 -18.47 -16.86 -3.87
N LEU A 478 -17.78 -17.84 -3.28
CA LEU A 478 -16.93 -18.79 -4.00
C LEU A 478 -17.74 -19.71 -4.94
N ALA A 479 -18.90 -20.16 -4.50
CA ALA A 479 -19.81 -20.99 -5.30
C ALA A 479 -20.49 -20.18 -6.40
N ALA A 480 -20.82 -18.91 -6.15
CA ALA A 480 -21.34 -18.01 -7.17
C ALA A 480 -20.33 -17.82 -8.32
N HIS A 481 -19.05 -17.61 -7.98
CA HIS A 481 -17.99 -17.54 -8.98
C HIS A 481 -17.83 -18.86 -9.76
N ALA A 482 -17.77 -20.00 -9.07
CA ALA A 482 -17.66 -21.31 -9.69
C ALA A 482 -18.81 -21.58 -10.68
N ARG A 483 -20.06 -21.30 -10.27
CA ARG A 483 -21.24 -21.45 -11.14
C ARG A 483 -21.17 -20.52 -12.35
N ALA A 484 -20.86 -19.24 -12.16
CA ALA A 484 -20.75 -18.29 -13.26
C ALA A 484 -19.71 -18.73 -14.31
N LEU A 485 -18.56 -19.24 -13.85
CA LEU A 485 -17.51 -19.76 -14.73
C LEU A 485 -17.96 -21.03 -15.45
N ALA A 486 -18.62 -21.97 -14.76
CA ALA A 486 -19.10 -23.22 -15.36
C ALA A 486 -20.14 -22.98 -16.47
N HIS A 487 -21.00 -21.97 -16.31
CA HIS A 487 -22.01 -21.61 -17.32
C HIS A 487 -21.46 -20.71 -18.43
N GLY A 488 -20.23 -20.20 -18.28
CA GLY A 488 -19.66 -19.22 -19.21
C GLY A 488 -20.44 -17.90 -19.27
N ASP A 489 -21.07 -17.47 -18.16
CA ASP A 489 -21.84 -16.23 -18.09
C ASP A 489 -20.92 -15.07 -17.65
N PRO A 490 -20.50 -14.19 -18.58
CA PRO A 490 -19.56 -13.11 -18.25
C PRO A 490 -20.18 -12.03 -17.35
N ALA A 491 -21.50 -11.80 -17.41
CA ALA A 491 -22.16 -10.82 -16.54
C ALA A 491 -22.29 -11.35 -15.10
N ALA A 492 -22.52 -12.66 -14.92
CA ALA A 492 -22.46 -13.30 -13.62
C ALA A 492 -21.03 -13.32 -13.06
N LEU A 493 -20.00 -13.52 -13.89
CA LEU A 493 -18.60 -13.42 -13.47
C LEU A 493 -18.27 -12.00 -12.97
N ASP A 494 -18.71 -10.94 -13.67
CA ASP A 494 -18.52 -9.56 -13.21
C ASP A 494 -19.31 -9.22 -11.92
N ARG A 495 -20.42 -9.92 -11.64
CA ARG A 495 -21.12 -9.82 -10.34
C ARG A 495 -20.32 -10.51 -9.24
N ALA A 496 -19.95 -11.77 -9.45
CA ALA A 496 -19.15 -12.55 -8.50
C ALA A 496 -17.82 -11.86 -8.18
N ALA A 497 -17.16 -11.25 -9.17
CA ALA A 497 -15.94 -10.47 -8.96
C ALA A 497 -16.15 -9.28 -8.00
N ARG A 498 -17.25 -8.54 -8.14
CA ARG A 498 -17.60 -7.44 -7.22
C ARG A 498 -17.93 -7.93 -5.83
N ASP A 499 -18.65 -9.05 -5.71
CA ASP A 499 -18.99 -9.63 -4.40
C ASP A 499 -17.73 -10.13 -3.69
N LEU A 500 -16.78 -10.73 -4.43
CA LEU A 500 -15.46 -11.11 -3.91
C LEU A 500 -14.67 -9.89 -3.42
N GLU A 501 -14.67 -8.80 -4.19
CA GLU A 501 -14.01 -7.55 -3.82
C GLU A 501 -14.61 -6.95 -2.55
N GLN A 502 -15.94 -6.91 -2.43
CA GLN A 502 -16.64 -6.45 -1.23
C GLN A 502 -16.33 -7.29 0.01
N ARG A 503 -16.01 -8.58 -0.16
CA ARG A 503 -15.56 -9.49 0.89
C ARG A 503 -14.04 -9.45 1.12
N GLY A 504 -13.31 -8.58 0.42
CA GLY A 504 -11.86 -8.39 0.58
C GLY A 504 -10.97 -9.33 -0.23
N PHE A 505 -11.51 -10.26 -1.02
CA PHE A 505 -10.74 -11.19 -1.85
C PHE A 505 -10.24 -10.51 -3.14
N LEU A 506 -9.33 -9.54 -3.02
CA LEU A 506 -8.89 -8.72 -4.17
C LEU A 506 -8.27 -9.57 -5.28
N LEU A 507 -7.50 -10.59 -4.92
CA LEU A 507 -6.90 -11.50 -5.91
C LEU A 507 -7.98 -12.33 -6.62
N PHE A 508 -8.95 -12.88 -5.89
CA PHE A 508 -10.00 -13.69 -6.50
C PHE A 508 -10.93 -12.84 -7.37
N ALA A 509 -11.20 -11.59 -6.97
CA ALA A 509 -11.93 -10.63 -7.77
C ALA A 509 -11.20 -10.28 -9.08
N ALA A 510 -9.87 -10.10 -9.02
CA ALA A 510 -9.04 -9.89 -10.20
C ALA A 510 -9.12 -11.08 -11.17
N GLU A 511 -9.02 -12.30 -10.65
CA GLU A 511 -9.13 -13.54 -11.41
C GLU A 511 -10.51 -13.69 -12.07
N ALA A 512 -11.59 -13.43 -11.32
CA ALA A 512 -12.96 -13.48 -11.83
C ALA A 512 -13.21 -12.45 -12.95
N HIS A 513 -12.73 -11.21 -12.79
CA HIS A 513 -12.80 -10.21 -13.86
C HIS A 513 -11.94 -10.59 -15.08
N ALA A 514 -10.79 -11.22 -14.87
CA ALA A 514 -9.95 -11.71 -15.97
C ALA A 514 -10.65 -12.81 -16.78
N GLN A 515 -11.33 -13.73 -16.09
CA GLN A 515 -12.15 -14.78 -16.71
C GLN A 515 -13.38 -14.18 -17.41
N ALA A 516 -14.06 -13.19 -16.80
CA ALA A 516 -15.16 -12.45 -17.44
C ALA A 516 -14.72 -11.78 -18.74
N ALA A 517 -13.55 -11.13 -18.73
CA ALA A 517 -12.99 -10.46 -19.91
C ALA A 517 -12.73 -11.42 -21.08
N ARG A 518 -12.44 -12.71 -20.81
CA ARG A 518 -12.28 -13.76 -21.82
C ARG A 518 -13.63 -14.30 -22.32
N ALA A 519 -14.65 -14.30 -21.47
CA ALA A 519 -15.99 -14.80 -21.80
C ALA A 519 -16.87 -13.76 -22.52
N HIS A 520 -16.64 -12.46 -22.31
CA HIS A 520 -17.37 -11.38 -22.98
C HIS A 520 -17.18 -11.39 -24.50
N ARG A 521 -18.28 -11.37 -25.25
CA ARG A 521 -18.27 -11.20 -26.72
C ARG A 521 -18.17 -9.74 -27.15
N ALA A 522 -18.71 -8.82 -26.36
CA ALA A 522 -18.70 -7.38 -26.66
C ALA A 522 -17.35 -6.73 -26.30
N PRO A 523 -16.65 -6.06 -27.22
CA PRO A 523 -15.32 -5.50 -26.96
C PRO A 523 -15.27 -4.47 -25.83
N GLY A 524 -16.32 -3.66 -25.68
CA GLY A 524 -16.42 -2.66 -24.62
C GLY A 524 -16.48 -3.29 -23.23
N ALA A 525 -17.37 -4.27 -23.04
CA ALA A 525 -17.50 -4.98 -21.77
C ALA A 525 -16.23 -5.77 -21.43
N ALA A 526 -15.64 -6.48 -22.41
CA ALA A 526 -14.37 -7.18 -22.24
C ALA A 526 -13.23 -6.24 -21.82
N ARG A 527 -13.17 -5.03 -22.41
CA ARG A 527 -12.18 -4.01 -22.02
C ARG A 527 -12.40 -3.53 -20.59
N THR A 528 -13.65 -3.25 -20.20
CA THR A 528 -13.97 -2.83 -18.82
C THR A 528 -13.57 -3.89 -17.80
N SER A 529 -13.93 -5.16 -18.00
CA SER A 529 -13.55 -6.25 -17.09
C SER A 529 -12.02 -6.42 -17.04
N ARG A 530 -11.33 -6.30 -18.19
CA ARG A 530 -9.87 -6.34 -18.25
C ARG A 530 -9.21 -5.20 -17.46
N THR A 531 -9.71 -3.98 -17.60
CA THR A 531 -9.21 -2.81 -16.85
C THR A 531 -9.39 -3.01 -15.35
N ARG A 532 -10.54 -3.53 -14.91
CA ARG A 532 -10.78 -3.86 -13.49
C ARG A 532 -9.85 -4.96 -12.98
N ALA A 533 -9.68 -6.03 -13.75
CA ALA A 533 -8.77 -7.11 -13.40
C ALA A 533 -7.34 -6.61 -13.22
N ALA A 534 -6.84 -5.80 -14.15
CA ALA A 534 -5.50 -5.20 -14.07
C ALA A 534 -5.35 -4.25 -12.86
N ALA A 535 -6.38 -3.45 -12.56
CA ALA A 535 -6.37 -2.55 -11.41
C ALA A 535 -6.27 -3.30 -10.08
N LEU A 536 -7.05 -4.39 -9.92
CA LEU A 536 -7.01 -5.23 -8.73
C LEU A 536 -5.71 -6.05 -8.63
N ALA A 537 -5.23 -6.61 -9.75
CA ALA A 537 -4.00 -7.39 -9.79
C ALA A 537 -2.77 -6.57 -9.35
N ARG A 538 -2.71 -5.27 -9.71
CA ARG A 538 -1.64 -4.36 -9.24
C ARG A 538 -1.57 -4.24 -7.71
N ARG A 539 -2.66 -4.49 -7.01
CA ARG A 539 -2.75 -4.48 -5.53
C ARG A 539 -2.39 -5.81 -4.89
N CYS A 540 -2.19 -6.86 -5.69
CA CYS A 540 -1.94 -8.21 -5.22
C CYS A 540 -0.44 -8.57 -5.15
N GLN A 541 0.43 -7.58 -4.91
CA GLN A 541 1.87 -7.75 -4.61
C GLN A 541 2.65 -8.63 -5.61
N GLY A 542 2.30 -8.56 -6.90
CA GLY A 542 2.95 -9.34 -7.96
C GLY A 542 2.35 -10.74 -8.19
N ALA A 543 1.08 -10.93 -7.85
CA ALA A 543 0.37 -12.19 -8.07
C ALA A 543 0.49 -12.70 -9.51
N ARG A 544 0.83 -13.99 -9.63
CA ARG A 544 0.88 -14.77 -10.86
C ARG A 544 -0.02 -15.99 -10.68
N THR A 545 -1.14 -15.98 -11.38
CA THR A 545 -2.11 -17.07 -11.33
C THR A 545 -2.61 -17.40 -12.74
N PRO A 546 -3.10 -18.63 -13.00
CA PRO A 546 -3.52 -19.03 -14.35
C PRO A 546 -4.60 -18.13 -14.97
N ALA A 547 -5.51 -17.62 -14.14
CA ALA A 547 -6.54 -16.68 -14.58
C ALA A 547 -5.98 -15.30 -14.97
N LEU A 548 -4.83 -14.89 -14.44
CA LEU A 548 -4.19 -13.61 -14.74
C LEU A 548 -3.16 -13.67 -15.88
N SER A 549 -2.70 -14.86 -16.31
CA SER A 549 -1.66 -15.01 -17.35
C SER A 549 -1.96 -14.24 -18.65
N GLY A 550 -3.22 -14.29 -19.12
CA GLY A 550 -3.65 -13.58 -20.32
C GLY A 550 -3.72 -12.05 -20.18
N LEU A 551 -3.80 -11.52 -18.95
CA LEU A 551 -3.72 -10.07 -18.71
C LEU A 551 -2.30 -9.57 -18.92
N ALA A 552 -1.31 -10.30 -18.40
CA ALA A 552 0.10 -9.96 -18.50
C ALA A 552 0.54 -9.89 -19.98
N LEU A 553 0.08 -10.84 -20.83
CA LEU A 553 0.30 -10.77 -22.28
C LEU A 553 -0.43 -9.59 -22.96
N GLY A 554 -1.54 -9.14 -22.39
CA GLY A 554 -2.33 -8.00 -22.84
C GLY A 554 -1.60 -6.65 -22.72
N GLU A 555 -0.68 -6.54 -21.77
CA GLU A 555 0.15 -5.34 -21.52
C GLU A 555 1.39 -5.25 -22.43
N LEU A 556 1.72 -6.34 -23.13
CA LEU A 556 2.78 -6.36 -24.13
C LEU A 556 2.35 -5.66 -25.42
N THR A 557 3.27 -4.93 -26.04
CA THR A 557 3.08 -4.48 -27.42
C THR A 557 2.98 -5.69 -28.36
N ALA A 558 2.35 -5.52 -29.52
CA ALA A 558 2.22 -6.59 -30.51
C ALA A 558 3.57 -7.26 -30.81
N ARG A 559 4.64 -6.46 -30.89
CA ARG A 559 6.00 -6.95 -31.13
C ARG A 559 6.59 -7.72 -29.95
N GLN A 560 6.42 -7.21 -28.73
CA GLN A 560 6.85 -7.92 -27.53
C GLN A 560 6.13 -9.26 -27.38
N ARG A 561 4.82 -9.31 -27.65
CA ARG A 561 4.03 -10.53 -27.59
C ARG A 561 4.52 -11.59 -28.60
N GLN A 562 4.80 -11.18 -29.84
CA GLN A 562 5.33 -12.07 -30.86
C GLN A 562 6.68 -12.68 -30.44
N ILE A 563 7.60 -11.84 -29.92
CA ILE A 563 8.91 -12.28 -29.43
C ILE A 563 8.79 -13.21 -28.22
N VAL A 564 7.93 -12.88 -27.24
CA VAL A 564 7.67 -13.72 -26.06
C VAL A 564 7.06 -15.07 -26.45
N THR A 565 6.17 -15.10 -27.44
CA THR A 565 5.56 -16.35 -27.93
C THR A 565 6.59 -17.30 -28.50
N LEU A 566 7.52 -16.80 -29.33
CA LEU A 566 8.61 -17.62 -29.89
C LEU A 566 9.61 -18.04 -28.80
N ALA A 567 9.91 -17.17 -27.84
CA ALA A 567 10.78 -17.51 -26.72
C ALA A 567 10.18 -18.60 -25.81
N ALA A 568 8.88 -18.52 -25.53
CA ALA A 568 8.12 -19.54 -24.79
C ALA A 568 8.05 -20.88 -25.53
N ALA A 569 8.11 -20.86 -26.86
CA ALA A 569 8.20 -22.06 -27.69
C ALA A 569 9.63 -22.65 -27.77
N GLY A 570 10.60 -22.08 -27.05
CA GLY A 570 11.96 -22.63 -26.92
C GLY A 570 13.02 -22.00 -27.85
N LEU A 571 12.68 -21.05 -28.72
CA LEU A 571 13.63 -20.50 -29.71
C LEU A 571 14.63 -19.51 -29.09
N SER A 572 15.93 -19.73 -29.26
CA SER A 572 16.99 -18.82 -28.80
C SER A 572 16.82 -17.40 -29.33
N ASN A 573 17.44 -16.41 -28.66
CA ASN A 573 17.38 -15.01 -29.11
C ASN A 573 17.93 -14.82 -30.54
N ARG A 574 18.84 -15.71 -30.97
CA ARG A 574 19.39 -15.74 -32.32
C ARG A 574 18.37 -16.24 -33.33
N GLU A 575 17.71 -17.36 -33.05
CA GLU A 575 16.66 -17.91 -33.92
C GLU A 575 15.46 -16.96 -34.05
N ILE A 576 15.07 -16.30 -32.96
CA ILE A 576 14.01 -15.27 -32.98
C ILE A 576 14.45 -14.06 -33.82
N ALA A 577 15.70 -13.63 -33.69
CA ALA A 577 16.25 -12.52 -34.45
C ALA A 577 16.27 -12.81 -35.96
N GLU A 578 16.68 -14.02 -36.34
CA GLU A 578 16.66 -14.49 -37.73
C GLU A 578 15.23 -14.59 -38.27
N GLN A 579 14.31 -15.21 -37.52
CA GLN A 579 12.92 -15.42 -37.94
C GLN A 579 12.11 -14.11 -38.04
N LEU A 580 12.41 -13.13 -37.20
CA LEU A 580 11.70 -11.84 -37.17
C LEU A 580 12.46 -10.71 -37.86
N THR A 581 13.60 -11.00 -38.50
CA THR A 581 14.50 -10.06 -39.17
C THR A 581 14.87 -8.87 -38.27
N LEU A 582 15.33 -9.18 -37.05
CA LEU A 582 15.81 -8.23 -36.04
C LEU A 582 17.26 -8.51 -35.66
N SER A 583 17.89 -7.55 -34.97
CA SER A 583 19.16 -7.85 -34.29
C SER A 583 18.92 -8.64 -33.00
N ILE A 584 19.88 -9.48 -32.61
CA ILE A 584 19.87 -10.22 -31.32
C ILE A 584 19.70 -9.26 -30.13
N ARG A 585 20.35 -8.08 -30.19
CA ARG A 585 20.24 -7.02 -29.17
C ARG A 585 18.82 -6.46 -29.09
N THR A 586 18.16 -6.25 -30.23
CA THR A 586 16.78 -5.76 -30.29
C THR A 586 15.80 -6.78 -29.70
N VAL A 587 15.99 -8.07 -29.99
CA VAL A 587 15.23 -9.16 -29.35
C VAL A 587 15.47 -9.19 -27.85
N GLY A 588 16.73 -9.08 -27.41
CA GLY A 588 17.10 -8.99 -26.00
C GLY A 588 16.44 -7.81 -25.27
N ASN A 589 16.44 -6.63 -25.89
CA ASN A 589 15.79 -5.43 -25.32
C ASN A 589 14.26 -5.58 -25.25
N HIS A 590 13.64 -6.16 -26.28
CA HIS A 590 12.21 -6.44 -26.25
C HIS A 590 11.82 -7.49 -25.21
N LEU A 591 12.63 -8.55 -25.06
CA LEU A 591 12.45 -9.55 -24.01
C LEU A 591 12.65 -8.93 -22.63
N TYR A 592 13.70 -8.13 -22.43
CA TYR A 592 13.92 -7.41 -21.18
C TYR A 592 12.73 -6.51 -20.82
N GLY A 593 12.27 -5.68 -21.76
CA GLY A 593 11.09 -4.83 -21.57
C GLY A 593 9.78 -5.62 -21.41
N ALA A 594 9.70 -6.82 -21.98
CA ALA A 594 8.57 -7.72 -21.79
C ALA A 594 8.62 -8.40 -20.41
N TYR A 595 9.77 -8.91 -19.97
CA TYR A 595 9.98 -9.49 -18.64
C TYR A 595 9.66 -8.48 -17.54
N ALA A 596 10.10 -7.23 -17.69
CA ALA A 596 9.77 -6.16 -16.75
C ALA A 596 8.25 -5.91 -16.65
N ARG A 597 7.50 -6.03 -17.75
CA ARG A 597 6.03 -5.85 -17.78
C ARG A 597 5.28 -7.10 -17.31
N LEU A 598 5.80 -8.28 -17.63
CA LEU A 598 5.24 -9.58 -17.22
C LEU A 598 5.63 -9.96 -15.79
N GLY A 599 6.55 -9.21 -15.17
CA GLY A 599 7.19 -9.54 -13.91
C GLY A 599 8.09 -10.78 -13.96
N ALA A 600 8.31 -11.40 -15.12
CA ALA A 600 9.05 -12.66 -15.24
C ALA A 600 10.54 -12.44 -14.90
N GLY A 601 11.10 -13.32 -14.06
CA GLY A 601 12.51 -13.24 -13.67
C GLY A 601 13.45 -13.74 -14.76
N ASP A 602 12.98 -14.66 -15.59
CA ASP A 602 13.76 -15.31 -16.63
C ASP A 602 12.86 -15.86 -17.76
N ARG A 603 13.53 -16.52 -18.70
CA ARG A 603 12.95 -17.17 -19.87
C ARG A 603 12.16 -18.43 -19.51
N ASP A 604 12.53 -19.11 -18.43
CA ASP A 604 11.89 -20.35 -17.97
C ASP A 604 10.51 -20.08 -17.35
N ALA A 605 10.27 -18.83 -16.95
CA ALA A 605 8.97 -18.31 -16.57
C ALA A 605 8.12 -17.81 -17.77
N LEU A 606 8.40 -18.18 -19.03
CA LEU A 606 7.54 -17.82 -20.17
C LEU A 606 6.47 -18.85 -20.60
N PRO A 607 6.69 -20.17 -20.50
CA PRO A 607 5.73 -21.18 -20.99
C PRO A 607 4.31 -21.09 -20.39
N TRP A 608 4.17 -20.62 -19.14
CA TRP A 608 2.87 -20.43 -18.49
C TRP A 608 2.08 -19.21 -19.00
N LEU A 609 2.72 -18.29 -19.73
CA LEU A 609 2.05 -17.12 -20.30
C LEU A 609 1.36 -17.43 -21.63
N VAL A 610 1.91 -18.35 -22.42
CA VAL A 610 1.55 -18.58 -23.84
C VAL A 610 0.57 -19.74 -24.01
N THR A 611 0.41 -20.59 -22.99
CA THR A 611 -0.60 -21.66 -22.95
C THR A 611 -1.99 -21.10 -22.66
N ASP A 612 -2.54 -20.33 -23.62
CA ASP A 612 -3.96 -20.00 -23.64
C ASP A 612 -4.78 -21.23 -24.06
N GLY A 613 -5.91 -21.45 -23.38
CA GLY A 613 -6.74 -22.64 -23.45
C GLY A 613 -7.49 -22.86 -24.77
N ARG A 614 -6.78 -23.01 -25.88
CA ARG A 614 -7.27 -23.71 -27.07
C ARG A 614 -6.55 -25.05 -27.17
N GLN A 615 -7.18 -26.10 -26.67
CA GLN A 615 -6.88 -27.44 -27.18
C GLN A 615 -7.03 -27.40 -28.71
N PRO A 616 -5.99 -27.78 -29.49
CA PRO A 616 -6.21 -28.09 -30.89
C PRO A 616 -7.17 -29.28 -30.92
N ARG A 617 -8.34 -29.11 -31.57
CA ARG A 617 -9.19 -30.26 -31.90
C ARG A 617 -8.30 -31.28 -32.62
N PRO A 618 -8.34 -32.58 -32.25
CA PRO A 618 -7.60 -33.58 -32.99
C PRO A 618 -8.06 -33.52 -34.45
N ARG A 619 -7.11 -33.35 -35.37
CA ARG A 619 -7.38 -33.59 -36.78
C ARG A 619 -7.68 -35.07 -36.90
N SER A 620 -8.92 -35.39 -37.25
CA SER A 620 -9.30 -36.69 -37.77
C SER A 620 -8.48 -36.94 -39.04
N ALA A 621 -7.56 -37.90 -38.95
CA ALA A 621 -7.07 -38.70 -40.07
C ALA A 621 -6.71 -40.07 -39.50
#